data_AF-A0A0K3A6L4-F1
#
_entry.id   AF-A0A0K3A6L4-F1
#
_cell.length_a   1.000
_cell.length_b   1.000
_cell.length_c   1.000
_cell.angle_alpha   90.00
_cell.angle_beta   90.00
_cell.angle_gamma   90.00
#
_symmetry.space_group_name_H-M   'P 1'
#
loop_
_entity.id
_entity.type
_entity.pdbx_description
1 polymer ?
#
loop_
_entity_poly.entity_id
_entity_poly.type
_entity_poly.pdbx_seq_one_letter_code
_entity_poly.pdbx_strand_id
1 'polypeptide(L)'
;MTDAQAEQKALRLRTAPIHSAALLREYLAKEDASSPLNLLSPAAKKRFVESLRFNEKGVTSFTYSDIEAELSASQAYRLLSLFGLESTISSMHKMRVDGEEDINVNRAYPMNRAFPTPGRGQDDDHMGYKCLTPHTCVESLDMICMSGC
;
A
#
# COMPACT_ATOMS: atom_id res chain seq x y z
N MET A 1 -11.21 3.98 -12.67
CA MET A 1 -12.05 3.08 -11.85
C MET A 1 -13.52 3.37 -12.11
N THR A 2 -14.40 2.37 -11.94
CA THR A 2 -15.85 2.60 -11.80
C THR A 2 -16.17 3.02 -10.36
N ASP A 3 -17.30 3.68 -10.13
CA ASP A 3 -17.72 4.10 -8.78
C ASP A 3 -17.78 2.92 -7.79
N ALA A 4 -18.22 1.74 -8.26
CA ALA A 4 -18.26 0.52 -7.46
C ALA A 4 -16.87 0.03 -7.00
N GLN A 5 -15.84 0.19 -7.84
CA GLN A 5 -14.47 -0.18 -7.48
C GLN A 5 -13.89 0.80 -6.43
N ALA A 6 -14.22 2.09 -6.55
CA ALA A 6 -13.82 3.10 -5.58
C ALA A 6 -14.47 2.87 -4.22
N GLU A 7 -15.77 2.54 -4.21
CA GLU A 7 -16.50 2.20 -3.00
C GLU A 7 -15.95 0.94 -2.33
N GLN A 8 -15.66 -0.12 -3.10
CA GLN A 8 -15.06 -1.34 -2.57
C GLN A 8 -13.67 -1.09 -1.97
N LYS A 9 -12.85 -0.23 -2.60
CA LYS A 9 -11.55 0.18 -2.05
C LYS A 9 -11.71 0.97 -0.75
N ALA A 10 -12.62 1.96 -0.72
CA ALA A 10 -12.90 2.75 0.47
C ALA A 10 -13.40 1.86 1.63
N LEU A 11 -14.25 0.88 1.33
CA LEU A 11 -14.70 -0.10 2.32
C LEU A 11 -13.53 -0.92 2.87
N ARG A 12 -12.67 -1.48 2.00
CA ARG A 12 -11.48 -2.26 2.41
C ARG A 12 -10.57 -1.46 3.34
N LEU A 13 -10.26 -0.20 3.01
CA LEU A 13 -9.43 0.66 3.86
C LEU A 13 -10.04 0.87 5.25
N ARG A 14 -11.36 1.09 5.32
CA ARG A 14 -12.08 1.35 6.58
C ARG A 14 -12.26 0.11 7.44
N THR A 15 -12.33 -1.07 6.82
CA THR A 15 -12.52 -2.34 7.53
C THR A 15 -11.23 -3.14 7.69
N ALA A 16 -10.09 -2.59 7.26
CA ALA A 16 -8.81 -3.26 7.39
C ALA A 16 -8.45 -3.54 8.87
N PRO A 17 -7.69 -4.61 9.15
CA PRO A 17 -7.21 -4.90 10.51
C PRO A 17 -6.50 -3.71 11.16
N ILE A 18 -5.73 -2.95 10.38
CA ILE A 18 -4.99 -1.76 10.81
C ILE A 18 -5.41 -0.56 9.97
N HIS A 19 -6.57 0.01 10.29
CA HIS A 19 -7.10 1.22 9.61
C HIS A 19 -6.88 2.52 10.40
N SER A 20 -6.19 2.47 11.55
CA SER A 20 -5.91 3.67 12.34
C SER A 20 -4.57 3.58 13.08
N ALA A 21 -4.02 4.74 13.46
CA ALA A 21 -2.79 4.80 14.25
C ALA A 21 -2.92 4.11 15.62
N ALA A 22 -4.12 4.07 16.21
CA ALA A 22 -4.37 3.35 17.46
C ALA A 22 -4.25 1.84 17.26
N LEU A 23 -4.90 1.30 16.23
CA LEU A 23 -4.82 -0.12 15.87
C LEU A 23 -3.40 -0.53 15.47
N LEU A 24 -2.64 0.35 14.81
CA LEU A 24 -1.23 0.10 14.50
C LEU A 24 -0.40 -0.08 15.77
N ARG A 25 -0.59 0.79 16.78
CA ARG A 25 0.10 0.65 18.07
C ARG A 25 -0.30 -0.63 18.79
N GLU A 26 -1.58 -0.98 18.78
CA GLU A 26 -2.06 -2.23 19.38
C GLU A 26 -1.51 -3.47 18.69
N TYR A 27 -1.42 -3.44 17.36
CA TYR A 27 -0.83 -4.51 16.57
C TYR A 27 0.65 -4.68 16.89
N LEU A 28 1.44 -3.60 16.87
CA LEU A 28 2.88 -3.62 17.17
C LEU A 28 3.18 -4.06 18.62
N ALA A 29 2.26 -3.85 19.56
CA ALA A 29 2.42 -4.32 20.94
C ALA A 29 2.18 -5.83 21.11
N LYS A 30 1.49 -6.46 20.16
CA LYS A 30 1.05 -7.88 20.22
C LYS A 30 1.68 -8.76 19.16
N GLU A 31 2.31 -8.17 18.15
CA GLU A 31 2.89 -8.92 17.03
C GLU A 31 3.95 -9.92 17.51
N ASP A 32 4.01 -11.06 16.84
CA ASP A 32 5.04 -12.07 17.02
C ASP A 32 5.93 -12.18 15.77
N ALA A 33 6.86 -13.12 15.79
CA ALA A 33 7.79 -13.37 14.68
C ALA A 33 7.09 -13.69 13.35
N SER A 34 5.83 -14.15 13.36
CA SER A 34 5.06 -14.49 12.15
C SER A 34 4.38 -13.28 11.50
N SER A 35 4.41 -12.10 12.13
CA SER A 35 3.80 -10.89 11.57
C SER A 35 4.32 -10.60 10.15
N PRO A 36 3.44 -10.28 9.18
CA PRO A 36 3.86 -9.81 7.87
C PRO A 36 4.77 -8.58 7.89
N LEU A 37 4.74 -7.77 8.95
CA LEU A 37 5.68 -6.65 9.10
C LEU A 37 7.13 -7.11 9.28
N ASN A 38 7.36 -8.32 9.79
CA ASN A 38 8.69 -8.91 9.98
C ASN A 38 9.24 -9.56 8.69
N LEU A 39 8.51 -9.51 7.58
CA LEU A 39 9.05 -9.84 6.26
C LEU A 39 10.05 -8.78 5.79
N LEU A 40 9.88 -7.53 6.25
CA LEU A 40 10.85 -6.46 6.06
C LEU A 40 11.99 -6.61 7.07
N SER A 41 13.18 -6.17 6.65
CA SER A 41 14.32 -5.98 7.56
C SER A 41 13.93 -5.03 8.70
N PRO A 42 14.54 -5.12 9.89
CA PRO A 42 14.17 -4.27 11.03
C PRO A 42 14.21 -2.77 10.72
N ALA A 43 15.16 -2.34 9.87
CA ALA A 43 15.29 -0.95 9.46
C ALA A 43 14.18 -0.54 8.47
N ALA A 44 13.88 -1.38 7.48
CA ALA A 44 12.80 -1.15 6.53
C ALA A 44 11.42 -1.15 7.21
N LYS A 45 11.17 -2.10 8.10
CA LYS A 45 9.96 -2.15 8.93
C LYS A 45 9.76 -0.84 9.68
N LYS A 46 10.81 -0.34 10.35
CA LYS A 46 10.76 0.93 11.08
C LYS A 46 10.38 2.09 10.17
N ARG A 47 11.04 2.25 9.02
CA ARG A 47 10.75 3.30 8.04
C ARG A 47 9.32 3.20 7.51
N PHE A 48 8.87 2.00 7.17
CA PHE A 48 7.50 1.74 6.72
C PHE A 48 6.48 2.20 7.78
N VAL A 49 6.63 1.73 9.01
CA VAL A 49 5.74 2.09 10.13
C VAL A 49 5.74 3.60 10.39
N GLU A 50 6.89 4.25 10.40
CA GLU A 50 7.02 5.71 10.61
C GLU A 50 6.46 6.54 9.44
N SER A 51 6.42 5.98 8.24
CA SER A 51 5.86 6.64 7.05
C SER A 51 4.34 6.65 7.00
N LEU A 52 3.68 5.73 7.71
CA LEU A 52 2.23 5.58 7.67
C LEU A 52 1.54 6.86 8.15
N ARG A 53 0.57 7.33 7.36
CA ARG A 53 -0.35 8.42 7.72
C ARG A 53 -1.77 7.90 7.65
N PHE A 54 -2.59 8.35 8.59
CA PHE A 54 -3.97 7.91 8.74
C PHE A 54 -4.92 9.09 8.82
N ASN A 55 -6.16 8.88 8.37
CA ASN A 55 -7.31 9.71 8.69
C ASN A 55 -8.50 8.83 9.08
N GLU A 56 -9.71 9.39 9.14
CA GLU A 56 -10.95 8.66 9.47
C GLU A 56 -11.34 7.58 8.45
N LYS A 57 -10.73 7.58 7.25
CA LYS A 57 -11.00 6.63 6.17
C LYS A 57 -9.95 5.52 6.06
N GLY A 58 -8.84 5.61 6.79
CA GLY A 58 -7.75 4.63 6.74
C GLY A 58 -6.40 5.27 6.43
N VAL A 59 -5.53 4.53 5.74
CA VAL A 59 -4.20 5.00 5.35
C VAL A 59 -4.32 6.05 4.23
N THR A 60 -3.64 7.19 4.41
CA THR A 60 -3.55 8.27 3.42
C THR A 60 -2.19 8.33 2.73
N SER A 61 -1.13 7.84 3.37
CA SER A 61 0.20 7.74 2.76
C SER A 61 1.09 6.71 3.45
N PHE A 62 2.03 6.18 2.68
CA PHE A 62 3.10 5.30 3.16
C PHE A 62 4.26 5.26 2.16
N THR A 63 5.42 4.80 2.59
CA THR A 63 6.60 4.56 1.73
C THR A 63 6.53 3.18 1.10
N TYR A 64 6.88 3.06 -0.18
CA TYR A 64 6.82 1.78 -0.93
C TYR A 64 8.20 1.25 -1.37
N SER A 65 9.23 2.09 -1.30
CA SER A 65 10.58 1.76 -1.79
C SER A 65 11.17 0.51 -1.15
N ASP A 66 11.08 0.38 0.18
CA ASP A 66 11.57 -0.80 0.90
C ASP A 66 10.76 -2.06 0.58
N ILE A 67 9.45 -1.92 0.29
CA ILE A 67 8.60 -3.05 -0.12
C ILE A 67 9.08 -3.59 -1.46
N GLU A 68 9.32 -2.72 -2.43
CA GLU A 68 9.85 -3.11 -3.74
C GLU A 68 11.27 -3.70 -3.66
N ALA A 69 12.10 -3.19 -2.75
CA ALA A 69 13.49 -3.61 -2.62
C ALA A 69 13.64 -4.98 -1.94
N GLU A 70 12.80 -5.27 -0.94
CA GLU A 70 13.00 -6.43 -0.06
C GLU A 70 12.01 -7.57 -0.31
N LEU A 71 10.78 -7.29 -0.78
CA LEU A 71 9.70 -8.27 -0.79
C LEU A 71 9.41 -8.84 -2.19
N SER A 72 8.88 -10.05 -2.22
CA SER A 72 8.17 -10.62 -3.37
C SER A 72 6.72 -10.10 -3.45
N ALA A 73 6.05 -10.26 -4.59
CA ALA A 73 4.66 -9.81 -4.76
C ALA A 73 3.70 -10.41 -3.71
N SER A 74 3.84 -11.70 -3.39
CA SER A 74 3.03 -12.36 -2.35
C SER A 74 3.34 -11.89 -0.93
N GLN A 75 4.62 -11.59 -0.65
CA GLN A 75 5.02 -11.01 0.63
C GLN A 75 4.47 -9.59 0.80
N ALA A 76 4.56 -8.76 -0.24
CA ALA A 76 3.99 -7.42 -0.27
C ALA A 76 2.46 -7.48 -0.10
N TYR A 77 1.78 -8.41 -0.77
CA TYR A 77 0.35 -8.67 -0.58
C TYR A 77 0.00 -8.93 0.88
N ARG A 78 0.66 -9.89 1.54
CA ARG A 78 0.42 -10.21 2.95
C ARG A 78 0.62 -9.01 3.87
N LEU A 79 1.67 -8.22 3.64
CA LEU A 79 1.95 -7.02 4.42
C LEU A 79 0.89 -5.94 4.20
N LEU A 80 0.57 -5.62 2.95
CA LEU A 80 -0.36 -4.54 2.58
C LEU A 80 -1.81 -4.86 2.93
N SER A 81 -2.20 -6.14 2.93
CA SER A 81 -3.53 -6.59 3.36
C SER A 81 -3.82 -6.28 4.84
N LEU A 82 -2.80 -6.11 5.69
CA LEU A 82 -3.02 -5.63 7.07
C LEU A 82 -3.69 -4.25 7.11
N PHE A 83 -3.49 -3.45 6.05
CA PHE A 83 -3.92 -2.07 5.93
C PHE A 83 -4.99 -1.86 4.86
N GLY A 84 -5.43 -2.92 4.15
CA GLY A 84 -6.33 -2.83 3.01
C GLY A 84 -5.70 -2.19 1.76
N LEU A 85 -4.37 -2.25 1.67
CA LEU A 85 -3.56 -1.60 0.63
C LEU A 85 -3.14 -2.53 -0.50
N GLU A 86 -3.59 -3.79 -0.52
CA GLU A 86 -3.13 -4.81 -1.46
C GLU A 86 -3.35 -4.46 -2.94
N SER A 87 -4.31 -3.58 -3.23
CA SER A 87 -4.52 -3.09 -4.61
C SER A 87 -3.39 -2.19 -5.12
N THR A 88 -2.56 -1.61 -4.23
CA THR A 88 -1.43 -0.76 -4.64
C THR A 88 -0.29 -1.55 -5.30
N ILE A 89 -0.31 -2.88 -5.21
CA ILE A 89 0.66 -3.77 -5.87
C ILE A 89 0.65 -3.58 -7.39
N SER A 90 -0.50 -3.24 -8.00
CA SER A 90 -0.57 -3.00 -9.45
C SER A 90 0.26 -1.80 -9.91
N SER A 91 0.61 -0.89 -8.97
CA SER A 91 1.43 0.29 -9.23
C SER A 91 2.91 0.05 -8.90
N MET A 92 3.25 -0.95 -8.08
CA MET A 92 4.64 -1.25 -7.68
C MET A 92 5.38 -2.01 -8.79
N HIS A 93 6.09 -1.30 -9.65
CA HIS A 93 6.68 -1.87 -10.87
C HIS A 93 7.93 -2.74 -10.67
N LYS A 94 8.55 -2.72 -9.49
CA LYS A 94 9.81 -3.44 -9.22
C LYS A 94 9.64 -4.69 -8.37
N MET A 95 8.41 -5.19 -8.21
CA MET A 95 8.15 -6.35 -7.38
C MET A 95 8.83 -7.62 -7.90
N ARG A 96 9.48 -8.35 -6.99
CA ARG A 96 10.08 -9.66 -7.26
C ARG A 96 9.02 -10.75 -7.48
N VAL A 97 9.37 -11.72 -8.32
CA VAL A 97 8.59 -12.93 -8.60
C VAL A 97 9.49 -14.13 -8.34
N ASP A 98 9.30 -14.77 -7.19
CA ASP A 98 10.14 -15.88 -6.73
C ASP A 98 9.45 -17.23 -6.91
N GLY A 99 8.12 -17.25 -7.09
CA GLY A 99 7.37 -18.50 -7.29
C GLY A 99 5.92 -18.32 -7.78
N GLU A 100 5.16 -19.42 -7.70
CA GLU A 100 3.78 -19.50 -8.21
C GLU A 100 2.81 -18.56 -7.46
N GLU A 101 2.99 -18.38 -6.16
CA GLU A 101 2.15 -17.47 -5.37
C GLU A 101 2.29 -16.01 -5.87
N ASP A 102 3.51 -15.58 -6.20
CA ASP A 102 3.75 -14.24 -6.75
C ASP A 102 3.13 -14.08 -8.14
N ILE A 103 3.16 -15.12 -8.98
CA ILE A 103 2.48 -15.14 -10.28
C ILE A 103 0.97 -14.97 -10.09
N ASN A 104 0.40 -15.65 -9.09
CA ASN A 104 -1.03 -15.56 -8.80
C ASN A 104 -1.41 -14.16 -8.29
N VAL A 105 -0.60 -13.54 -7.42
CA VAL A 105 -0.80 -12.14 -7.00
C VAL A 105 -0.71 -11.20 -8.19
N ASN A 106 0.30 -11.32 -9.04
CA ASN A 106 0.45 -10.47 -10.23
C ASN A 106 -0.68 -10.68 -11.26
N ARG A 107 -1.31 -11.87 -11.30
CA ARG A 107 -2.50 -12.11 -12.12
C ARG A 107 -3.75 -11.47 -11.53
N ALA A 108 -3.88 -11.48 -10.21
CA ALA A 108 -4.99 -10.84 -9.50
C ALA A 108 -4.89 -9.30 -9.50
N TYR A 109 -3.67 -8.77 -9.43
CA TYR A 109 -3.33 -7.35 -9.46
C TYR A 109 -2.42 -7.07 -10.65
N PRO A 110 -2.94 -7.14 -11.89
CA PRO A 110 -2.12 -6.92 -13.07
C PRO A 110 -1.54 -5.53 -13.04
N MET A 111 -0.20 -5.44 -13.17
CA MET A 111 0.45 -4.15 -13.26
C MET A 111 -0.15 -3.33 -14.38
N ASN A 112 -0.37 -2.04 -14.12
CA ASN A 112 -0.84 -1.13 -15.14
C ASN A 112 0.31 -0.87 -16.12
N ARG A 113 0.47 -1.76 -17.11
CA ARG A 113 1.52 -1.68 -18.15
C ARG A 113 1.20 -0.65 -19.24
N ALA A 114 0.00 -0.05 -19.18
CA ALA A 114 -0.30 1.10 -20.00
C ALA A 114 0.61 2.24 -19.54
N PHE A 115 1.47 2.72 -20.44
CA PHE A 115 2.10 4.03 -20.31
C PHE A 115 1.06 5.01 -19.74
N PRO A 116 1.39 5.85 -18.74
CA PRO A 116 0.45 6.79 -18.18
C PRO A 116 -0.02 7.72 -19.31
N THR A 117 -1.16 7.41 -19.93
CA THR A 117 -1.81 8.31 -20.88
C THR A 117 -2.30 9.49 -20.05
N PRO A 118 -1.76 10.70 -20.28
CA PRO A 118 -2.24 11.86 -19.56
C PRO A 118 -3.75 11.99 -19.79
N GLY A 119 -4.55 11.93 -18.72
CA GLY A 119 -5.99 12.18 -18.78
C GLY A 119 -6.91 10.99 -19.07
N ARG A 120 -6.45 9.72 -19.03
CA ARG A 120 -7.36 8.56 -19.06
C ARG A 120 -7.09 7.60 -17.91
N GLY A 121 -7.97 7.64 -16.91
CA GLY A 121 -8.01 6.68 -15.80
C GLY A 121 -6.80 6.79 -14.89
N GLN A 122 -6.72 7.87 -14.13
CA GLN A 122 -5.77 7.98 -13.02
C GLN A 122 -5.99 6.79 -12.09
N ASP A 123 -4.93 6.02 -11.84
CA ASP A 123 -4.84 5.28 -10.60
C ASP A 123 -5.05 6.31 -9.48
N ASP A 124 -6.10 6.15 -8.67
CA ASP A 124 -6.47 7.15 -7.67
C ASP A 124 -5.38 7.31 -6.57
N ASP A 125 -4.38 6.42 -6.57
CA ASP A 125 -3.21 6.50 -5.71
C ASP A 125 -2.02 7.05 -6.51
N HIS A 126 -1.42 8.13 -6.02
CA HIS A 126 -0.35 8.83 -6.69
C HIS A 126 1.01 8.37 -6.13
N MET A 127 1.68 7.47 -6.85
CA MET A 127 3.08 7.11 -6.55
C MET A 127 4.01 8.30 -6.78
N GLY A 128 5.01 8.43 -5.92
CA GLY A 128 5.90 9.59 -5.92
C GLY A 128 5.27 10.82 -5.26
N TYR A 129 4.19 10.66 -4.48
CA TYR A 129 3.52 11.74 -3.75
C TYR A 129 3.20 11.32 -2.31
N LYS A 130 2.95 12.29 -1.44
CA LYS A 130 2.41 12.10 -0.09
C LYS A 130 1.26 13.05 0.18
N CYS A 131 0.37 12.65 1.08
CA CYS A 131 -0.72 13.47 1.57
C CYS A 131 -0.19 14.52 2.56
N LEU A 132 -0.36 15.80 2.24
CA LEU A 132 0.00 16.91 3.14
C LEU A 132 -1.20 17.37 3.97
N THR A 133 -2.32 17.60 3.29
CA THR A 133 -3.62 18.00 3.84
C THR A 133 -4.71 17.29 3.05
N PRO A 134 -5.97 17.25 3.54
CA PRO A 134 -7.07 16.69 2.77
C PRO A 134 -7.09 17.23 1.34
N HIS A 135 -7.27 16.33 0.39
CA HIS A 135 -7.29 16.55 -1.06
C HIS A 135 -6.02 17.19 -1.63
N THR A 136 -4.90 17.09 -0.92
CA THR A 136 -3.63 17.74 -1.30
C THR A 136 -2.46 16.74 -1.25
N CYS A 137 -2.11 16.20 -2.42
CA CYS A 137 -0.90 15.40 -2.62
C CYS A 137 0.27 16.30 -3.06
N VAL A 138 1.43 16.12 -2.46
CA VAL A 138 2.69 16.81 -2.81
C VAL A 138 3.77 15.80 -3.15
N GLU A 139 4.69 16.16 -4.04
CA GLU A 139 5.76 15.26 -4.50
C GLU A 139 6.61 14.72 -3.34
N SER A 140 6.90 13.42 -3.40
CA SER A 140 7.72 12.67 -2.46
C SER A 140 8.09 11.32 -3.09
N LEU A 141 9.32 11.22 -3.62
CA LEU A 141 9.75 10.16 -4.55
C LEU A 141 9.45 8.72 -4.14
N ASP A 142 9.48 8.41 -2.85
CA ASP A 142 9.32 7.04 -2.34
C ASP A 142 7.97 6.78 -1.65
N MET A 143 7.04 7.73 -1.74
CA MET A 143 5.73 7.65 -1.07
C MET A 143 4.59 7.45 -2.06
N ILE A 144 3.47 6.93 -1.55
CA ILE A 144 2.20 6.89 -2.25
C ILE A 144 1.22 7.81 -1.54
N CYS A 145 0.57 8.71 -2.28
CA CYS A 145 -0.57 9.48 -1.79
C CYS A 145 -1.85 8.72 -2.15
N MET A 146 -2.60 8.28 -1.14
CA MET A 146 -3.79 7.47 -1.36
C MET A 146 -4.99 8.32 -1.76
N SER A 147 -5.94 7.72 -2.46
CA SER A 147 -7.22 8.34 -2.87
C SER A 147 -8.06 8.89 -1.72
N GLY A 148 -7.79 8.46 -0.48
CA GLY A 148 -8.41 8.96 0.74
C GLY A 148 -7.76 10.22 1.31
N CYS A 149 -6.71 10.74 0.68
CA CYS A 149 -6.24 12.11 0.88
C CYS A 149 -7.31 13.09 0.37
#